data_AF-A0A136MVF6-F1
#
_entry.id   AF-A0A136MVF6-F1
#
_cell.length_a   1.000
_cell.length_b   1.000
_cell.length_c   1.000
_cell.angle_alpha   90.00
_cell.angle_beta   90.00
_cell.angle_gamma   90.00
#
_symmetry.space_group_name_H-M   'P 1'
#
loop_
_entity.id
_entity.type
_entity.pdbx_description
1 polymer ?
#
loop_
_entity_poly.entity_id
_entity_poly.type
_entity_poly.pdbx_seq_one_letter_code
_entity_poly.pdbx_strand_id
1 'polypeptide(L)' 'MDPIRFEKDLKVTIQALGWRNGGRYLPLQDDIASVAYWYQTLPTAPFPPLPDRDFLEIQ' A
#
# COMPACT_ATOMS: atom_id res chain seq x y z
N MET A 1 14.91 10.10 12.74
CA MET A 1 13.67 9.55 12.13
C MET A 1 13.42 10.33 10.85
N ASP A 2 13.00 9.66 9.77
CA ASP A 2 12.88 10.25 8.41
C ASP A 2 11.47 9.96 7.83
N PRO A 3 10.44 10.75 8.20
CA PRO A 3 9.08 10.52 7.75
C PRO A 3 8.86 11.05 6.33
N ILE A 4 7.97 10.40 5.57
CA ILE A 4 7.42 10.96 4.34
C ILE A 4 6.43 12.06 4.72
N ARG A 5 6.77 13.32 4.45
CA ARG A 5 5.92 14.49 4.72
C ARG A 5 5.05 14.83 3.51
N PHE A 6 3.84 15.32 3.77
CA PHE A 6 2.91 15.77 2.74
C PHE A 6 2.09 16.97 3.28
N GLU A 7 1.67 17.87 2.39
CA GLU A 7 0.86 19.05 2.77
C GLU A 7 -0.64 18.87 2.50
N LYS A 8 -0.98 18.09 1.47
CA LYS A 8 -2.37 17.90 1.03
C LYS A 8 -2.72 16.41 0.97
N ASP A 9 -2.30 15.75 -0.11
CA ASP A 9 -2.64 14.36 -0.38
C ASP A 9 -1.37 13.50 -0.49
N LEU A 10 -1.46 12.26 0.00
CA LEU A 10 -0.42 11.25 -0.16
C LEU A 10 -1.03 9.97 -0.74
N LYS A 11 -0.50 9.49 -1.86
CA LYS A 11 -0.83 8.19 -2.44
C LYS A 11 0.43 7.35 -2.53
N VAL A 12 0.41 6.18 -1.91
CA VAL A 12 1.50 5.19 -1.96
C VAL A 12 1.05 4.02 -2.81
N THR A 13 1.91 3.60 -3.75
CA THR A 13 1.71 2.40 -4.56
C THR A 13 2.87 1.46 -4.32
N ILE A 14 2.59 0.19 -4.02
CA ILE A 14 3.60 -0.86 -3.86
C ILE A 14 3.51 -1.79 -5.07
N GLN A 15 4.67 -2.16 -5.62
CA GLN A 15 4.75 -3.10 -6.75
C GLN A 15 5.60 -4.30 -6.33
N ALA A 16 5.07 -5.50 -6.56
CA ALA A 16 5.81 -6.75 -6.39
C ALA A 16 6.72 -6.97 -7.61
N LEU A 17 7.99 -6.60 -7.48
CA LEU A 17 8.98 -6.71 -8.57
C LEU A 17 10.20 -7.49 -8.10
N GLY A 18 10.56 -8.52 -8.86
CA GLY A 18 11.83 -9.25 -8.78
C GLY A 18 12.78 -8.85 -9.90
N TRP A 19 13.86 -9.63 -10.04
CA TRP A 19 14.90 -9.40 -11.05
C TRP A 19 14.98 -10.56 -12.05
N ARG A 20 15.06 -10.22 -13.35
CA ARG A 20 15.49 -11.12 -14.43
C ARG A 20 16.97 -10.91 -14.73
N ASN A 21 17.55 -11.83 -15.49
CA ASN A 21 18.87 -11.64 -16.09
C ASN A 21 18.95 -10.32 -16.89
N GLY A 22 20.08 -9.63 -16.73
CA GLY A 22 20.36 -8.34 -17.37
C GLY A 22 19.71 -7.14 -16.67
N GLY A 23 19.37 -7.24 -15.38
CA GLY A 23 18.88 -6.10 -14.58
C GLY A 23 17.47 -5.63 -14.95
N ARG A 24 16.66 -6.49 -15.56
CA ARG A 24 15.27 -6.16 -15.92
C ARG A 24 14.31 -6.58 -14.81
N TYR A 25 13.28 -5.78 -14.58
CA TYR A 25 12.24 -6.14 -13.61
C TYR A 25 11.42 -7.36 -14.06
N LEU A 26 11.08 -8.21 -13.08
CA LEU A 26 10.14 -9.31 -13.21
C LEU A 26 8.91 -8.96 -12.37
N PRO A 27 7.73 -8.72 -12.96
CA PRO A 27 6.49 -8.66 -12.19
C PRO A 27 6.28 -9.98 -11.45
N LEU A 28 6.11 -9.91 -10.14
CA LEU A 28 5.81 -11.07 -9.29
C LEU A 28 4.30 -11.14 -9.04
N GLN A 29 3.80 -12.36 -8.81
CA GLN A 29 2.42 -12.65 -8.44
C GLN A 29 2.40 -13.14 -7.00
N ASP A 30 2.82 -12.26 -6.09
CA ASP A 30 2.80 -12.56 -4.66
C ASP A 30 1.49 -12.08 -4.04
N ASP A 31 0.96 -12.85 -3.10
CA ASP A 31 -0.17 -12.44 -2.26
C ASP A 31 0.34 -11.48 -1.18
N ILE A 32 0.01 -10.19 -1.31
CA ILE A 32 0.53 -9.13 -0.45
C ILE A 32 -0.59 -8.47 0.33
N ALA A 33 -0.43 -8.44 1.66
CA ALA A 33 -1.16 -7.56 2.55
C ALA A 33 -0.22 -6.47 3.10
N SER A 34 -0.74 -5.27 3.36
CA SER A 34 0.04 -4.17 3.95
C SER A 34 -0.79 -3.39 4.98
N VAL A 35 -0.09 -2.74 5.91
CA VAL A 35 -0.67 -1.83 6.91
C VAL A 35 0.11 -0.52 6.86
N ALA A 36 -0.59 0.60 6.87
CA ALA A 36 0.01 1.93 6.88
C ALA A 36 -0.35 2.66 8.18
N TYR A 37 0.64 3.37 8.74
CA TYR A 37 0.46 4.29 9.85
C TYR A 37 0.85 5.68 9.40
N TRP A 38 0.05 6.68 9.76
CA TRP A 38 0.35 8.08 9.45
C TRP A 38 -0.25 8.99 10.50
N TYR A 39 0.17 10.25 10.45
CA TYR A 39 -0.38 11.33 11.26
C TYR A 39 -0.88 12.42 10.32
N GLN A 40 -2.04 12.99 10.65
CA GLN A 40 -2.61 14.12 9.93
C GLN A 40 -3.33 15.04 10.90
N THR A 41 -3.47 16.31 10.51
CA THR A 41 -4.31 17.27 11.22
C THR A 41 -5.79 16.93 11.02
N LEU A 42 -6.61 17.17 12.03
CA LEU A 42 -8.07 16.95 11.99
C LEU A 42 -8.82 18.21 11.52
N PRO A 43 -10.05 18.07 10.97
CA PRO A 43 -10.84 16.83 10.82
C PRO A 43 -10.36 15.95 9.66
N THR A 44 -10.58 14.64 9.79
CA THR A 44 -10.40 13.68 8.68
C THR A 44 -11.73 13.39 7.99
N ALA A 45 -11.66 13.04 6.70
CA ALA A 45 -12.77 12.33 6.07
C ALA A 45 -12.99 10.97 6.76
N PRO A 46 -14.23 10.47 6.84
CA PRO A 46 -14.51 9.12 7.33
C PRO A 46 -13.74 8.07 6.51
N PHE A 47 -13.26 7.03 7.19
CA PHE A 47 -12.63 5.91 6.51
C PHE A 47 -13.69 5.04 5.83
N PRO A 48 -13.35 4.41 4.68
CA PRO A 48 -14.15 3.33 4.13
C PRO A 48 -14.32 2.22 5.19
N PRO A 49 -15.46 1.51 5.20
CA PRO A 49 -15.61 0.36 6.07
C PRO A 49 -14.60 -0.72 5.70
N LEU A 50 -14.18 -1.50 6.70
CA LEU A 50 -13.39 -2.70 6.45
C LEU A 50 -14.22 -3.68 5.61
N PRO A 51 -13.65 -4.26 4.53
CA PRO A 51 -14.33 -5.31 3.78
C PRO A 51 -14.63 -6.54 4.64
N ASP A 52 -15.61 -7.35 4.25
CA ASP A 52 -15.92 -8.60 4.94
C ASP A 52 -14.84 -9.67 4.72
N ARG A 53 -14.95 -10.78 5.47
CA ARG A 53 -13.98 -11.89 5.43
C ARG A 53 -13.87 -12.51 4.04
N ASP A 54 -14.99 -12.71 3.36
CA ASP A 54 -15.04 -13.46 2.11
C ASP A 54 -14.48 -12.60 0.95
N PHE A 55 -14.63 -11.28 1.02
CA PHE A 55 -13.95 -10.34 0.13
C PHE A 55 -12.42 -10.35 0.29
N LEU A 56 -11.92 -10.61 1.50
CA LEU A 56 -10.49 -10.61 1.81
C LEU A 56 -9.79 -11.96 1.51
N GLU A 57 -10.53 -12.97 1.10
CA GLU A 57 -9.99 -14.29 0.77
C GLU A 57 -9.17 -14.24 -0.53
N ILE A 58 -8.00 -14.86 -0.54
CA ILE A 58 -7.13 -15.01 -1.71
C ILE A 58 -7.03 -16.52 -2.04
N GLN A 59 -7.16 -16.89 -3.32
CA GLN A 59 -7.23 -18.28 -3.82
C GLN A 59 -5.90 -18.76 -4.39
#